data_AF-A0A511QCG1-F1
#
_entry.id   AF-A0A511QCG1-F1
#
_cell.length_a   1.000
_cell.length_b   1.000
_cell.length_c   1.000
_cell.angle_alpha   90.00
_cell.angle_beta   90.00
_cell.angle_gamma   90.00
#
_symmetry.space_group_name_H-M   'P 1'
#
loop_
_entity.id
_entity.type
_entity.pdbx_description
1 polymer ?
#
loop_
_entity_poly.entity_id
_entity_poly.type
_entity_poly.pdbx_seq_one_letter_code
_entity_poly.pdbx_strand_id
1 'polypeptide(L)'
;MNYKSLATSLLIVASIPTFGTTINIKPDVKSLLPAMIQEPNLYQAPKFDYFDLSEDYLLNRAEATARLPNVLDSIQRVCMEVIHDQDLEQGPRSQSGLLVYSYVNSPDGNKKHNRTVGFRSQLEINNEHCFDEEPTLYEKWNADKYIAFTPYTSTLTLIESVNIRIEGRISISQNASEFVAQYYDFIRKVGFDQAAIFFHSETITDLKNFIILGIEDNNETVEFLKDAALGKDVTISDIELMDDIDFMNKILSLIQRFQGSNKIRITDSKVISEIDYQDKKLVTVENVTNDITSYEVVVLKEDQGYWKIDFREKIKSIFWQ
;
A
#
# COMPACT_ATOMS: atom_id res chain seq x y z
N MET A 1 25.99 48.50 -18.82
CA MET A 1 25.10 48.33 -20.01
C MET A 1 25.84 47.41 -20.98
N ASN A 2 25.41 46.24 -21.40
CA ASN A 2 24.15 45.50 -21.29
C ASN A 2 24.50 44.00 -21.27
N TYR A 3 23.90 43.26 -20.34
CA TYR A 3 23.70 41.82 -20.47
C TYR A 3 22.52 41.56 -21.43
N LYS A 4 22.65 40.58 -22.33
CA LYS A 4 21.55 39.82 -22.98
C LYS A 4 22.18 38.63 -23.74
N SER A 5 22.07 37.41 -23.18
CA SER A 5 21.16 36.31 -23.62
C SER A 5 21.84 35.45 -24.71
N LEU A 6 21.93 34.12 -24.68
CA LEU A 6 21.08 33.04 -24.16
C LEU A 6 21.96 32.01 -23.38
N ALA A 7 21.63 31.50 -22.20
CA ALA A 7 20.42 30.75 -21.81
C ALA A 7 20.12 29.56 -22.74
N THR A 8 21.02 28.59 -22.78
CA THR A 8 20.67 27.20 -23.16
C THR A 8 20.84 26.34 -21.92
N SER A 9 19.91 26.52 -20.98
CA SER A 9 19.68 25.55 -19.91
C SER A 9 19.18 24.28 -20.58
N LEU A 10 20.07 23.29 -20.71
CA LEU A 10 19.67 21.91 -20.90
C LEU A 10 18.97 21.50 -19.60
N LEU A 11 17.64 21.66 -19.57
CA LEU A 11 16.78 21.00 -18.62
C LEU A 11 16.90 19.50 -18.90
N ILE A 12 17.89 18.86 -18.29
CA ILE A 12 17.80 17.43 -17.98
C ILE A 12 16.75 17.38 -16.87
N VAL A 13 15.48 17.26 -17.28
CA VAL A 13 14.44 16.79 -16.38
C VAL A 13 14.90 15.38 -16.02
N ALA A 14 15.50 15.21 -14.84
CA ALA A 14 15.68 13.91 -14.26
C ALA A 14 14.27 13.31 -14.17
N SER A 15 13.95 12.43 -15.10
CA SER A 15 12.71 11.70 -15.12
C SER A 15 12.66 10.89 -13.84
N ILE A 16 11.77 11.28 -12.93
CA ILE A 16 11.39 10.49 -11.75
C ILE A 16 11.17 9.05 -12.24
N PRO A 17 11.76 8.03 -11.61
CA PRO A 17 11.62 6.67 -12.07
C PRO A 17 10.20 6.27 -11.71
N THR A 18 9.31 6.38 -12.70
CA THR A 18 7.95 5.87 -12.59
C THR A 18 8.03 4.37 -12.80
N PHE A 19 8.02 3.63 -11.70
CA PHE A 19 7.95 2.18 -11.76
C PHE A 19 6.49 1.78 -11.99
N GLY A 20 6.25 0.95 -13.01
CA GLY A 20 5.04 0.14 -13.03
C GLY A 20 5.13 -0.81 -11.83
N THR A 21 4.18 -0.70 -10.92
CA THR A 21 4.17 -1.50 -9.70
C THR A 21 2.78 -2.06 -9.44
N THR A 22 2.77 -3.23 -8.82
CA THR A 22 1.56 -3.82 -8.24
C THR A 22 1.55 -3.49 -6.76
N ILE A 23 0.45 -2.92 -6.28
CA ILE A 23 0.21 -2.65 -4.86
C ILE A 23 -0.97 -3.51 -4.42
N ASN A 24 -0.75 -4.28 -3.36
CA ASN A 24 -1.79 -5.08 -2.72
C ASN A 24 -2.22 -4.40 -1.42
N ILE A 25 -3.49 -4.08 -1.30
CA ILE A 25 -4.06 -3.39 -0.15
C ILE A 25 -5.10 -4.30 0.51
N LYS A 26 -4.93 -4.55 1.81
CA LYS A 26 -6.00 -5.08 2.65
C LYS A 26 -6.92 -3.93 3.07
N PRO A 27 -8.21 -3.95 2.70
CA PRO A 27 -9.15 -2.91 3.05
C PRO A 27 -9.46 -2.94 4.55
N ASP A 28 -9.87 -1.79 5.08
CA ASP A 28 -10.45 -1.67 6.40
C ASP A 28 -11.93 -2.05 6.33
N VAL A 29 -12.36 -2.97 7.19
CA VAL A 29 -13.74 -3.50 7.23
C VAL A 29 -14.41 -3.05 8.54
N LYS A 30 -15.64 -2.54 8.47
CA LYS A 30 -16.29 -1.87 9.62
C LYS A 30 -16.62 -2.78 10.81
N SER A 31 -17.04 -4.00 10.55
CA SER A 31 -17.44 -4.95 11.61
C SER A 31 -17.04 -6.36 11.22
N LEU A 32 -17.73 -6.89 10.22
CA LEU A 32 -17.45 -8.13 9.51
C LEU A 32 -17.80 -7.90 8.05
N LEU A 33 -17.15 -8.62 7.15
CA LEU A 33 -17.59 -8.63 5.77
C LEU A 33 -19.04 -9.12 5.74
N PRO A 34 -19.93 -8.43 5.03
CA PRO A 34 -21.35 -8.70 5.14
C PRO A 34 -21.66 -10.14 4.70
N ALA A 35 -22.41 -10.86 5.54
CA ALA A 35 -23.13 -12.06 5.14
C ALA A 35 -24.36 -11.70 4.29
N MET A 36 -24.30 -10.61 3.51
CA MET A 36 -25.44 -10.11 2.75
C MET A 36 -25.73 -11.08 1.62
N ILE A 37 -26.89 -11.72 1.73
CA ILE A 37 -27.40 -12.81 0.90
C ILE A 37 -27.89 -12.30 -0.47
N GLN A 38 -27.87 -10.99 -0.73
CA GLN A 38 -28.26 -10.36 -2.01
C GLN A 38 -27.54 -9.02 -2.19
N GLU A 39 -27.50 -8.50 -3.43
CA GLU A 39 -27.01 -7.14 -3.73
C GLU A 39 -27.69 -6.11 -2.81
N PRO A 40 -26.94 -5.19 -2.19
CA PRO A 40 -27.50 -4.18 -1.32
C PRO A 40 -28.64 -3.42 -2.00
N ASN A 41 -29.85 -3.50 -1.44
CA ASN A 41 -31.00 -2.80 -1.99
C ASN A 41 -30.89 -1.30 -1.69
N LEU A 42 -30.48 -0.52 -2.70
CA LEU A 42 -30.33 0.93 -2.60
C LEU A 42 -31.65 1.68 -2.30
N TYR A 43 -32.80 1.01 -2.46
CA TYR A 43 -34.14 1.56 -2.25
C TYR A 43 -34.69 1.32 -0.83
N GLN A 44 -33.99 0.55 0.01
CA GLN A 44 -34.36 0.31 1.41
C GLN A 44 -33.65 1.28 2.37
N ALA A 45 -34.27 1.55 3.52
CA ALA A 45 -33.79 2.54 4.47
C ALA A 45 -32.54 2.05 5.26
N PRO A 46 -31.55 2.93 5.55
CA PRO A 46 -31.46 4.29 5.00
C PRO A 46 -31.17 4.22 3.50
N LYS A 47 -31.94 4.98 2.72
CA LYS A 47 -31.87 4.96 1.26
C LYS A 47 -30.54 5.55 0.82
N PHE A 48 -30.00 5.04 -0.29
CA PHE A 48 -28.87 5.70 -0.93
C PHE A 48 -29.34 7.05 -1.48
N ASP A 49 -28.79 8.13 -0.94
CA ASP A 49 -29.08 9.49 -1.33
C ASP A 49 -28.05 9.90 -2.39
N TYR A 50 -28.55 10.01 -3.61
CA TYR A 50 -27.75 10.42 -4.77
C TYR A 50 -27.26 11.86 -4.64
N PHE A 51 -27.84 12.69 -3.78
CA PHE A 51 -27.51 14.12 -3.66
C PHE A 51 -26.86 14.50 -2.33
N ASP A 52 -26.65 13.55 -1.42
CA ASP A 52 -25.89 13.77 -0.20
C ASP A 52 -24.38 13.79 -0.49
N LEU A 53 -23.84 14.98 -0.73
CA LEU A 53 -22.43 15.19 -0.99
C LEU A 53 -21.62 15.50 0.29
N SER A 54 -22.17 15.20 1.47
CA SER A 54 -21.45 15.39 2.72
C SER A 54 -20.16 14.57 2.76
N GLU A 55 -19.18 15.09 3.48
CA GLU A 55 -17.93 14.39 3.72
C GLU A 55 -18.21 13.02 4.36
N ASP A 56 -17.48 12.01 3.93
CA ASP A 56 -17.61 10.62 4.37
C ASP A 56 -18.95 9.92 4.08
N TYR A 57 -19.92 10.52 3.38
CA TYR A 57 -21.21 9.87 3.08
C TYR A 57 -21.02 8.47 2.45
N LEU A 58 -20.21 8.38 1.39
CA LEU A 58 -19.92 7.12 0.70
C LEU A 58 -19.11 6.15 1.56
N LEU A 59 -18.19 6.65 2.38
CA LEU A 59 -17.40 5.84 3.31
C LEU A 59 -18.29 5.23 4.40
N ASN A 60 -19.23 6.02 4.92
CA ASN A 60 -20.23 5.59 5.90
C ASN A 60 -21.24 4.60 5.32
N ARG A 61 -21.43 4.58 4.00
CA ARG A 61 -22.26 3.59 3.32
C ARG A 61 -21.54 2.28 3.00
N ALA A 62 -20.25 2.33 2.69
CA ALA A 62 -19.46 1.17 2.33
C ALA A 62 -19.23 0.22 3.52
N GLU A 63 -19.14 -1.08 3.28
CA GLU A 63 -18.78 -2.06 4.32
C GLU A 63 -17.26 -2.26 4.42
N ALA A 64 -16.56 -1.95 3.32
CA ALA A 64 -15.12 -1.99 3.23
C ALA A 64 -14.58 -0.74 2.54
N THR A 65 -13.45 -0.24 3.03
CA THR A 65 -12.78 0.93 2.47
C THR A 65 -11.29 0.67 2.34
N ALA A 66 -10.68 1.09 1.25
CA ALA A 66 -9.23 1.08 1.09
C ALA A 66 -8.73 2.49 0.85
N ARG A 67 -7.77 2.92 1.67
CA ARG A 67 -7.05 4.18 1.46
C ARG A 67 -5.87 3.92 0.54
N LEU A 68 -5.70 4.75 -0.49
CA LEU A 68 -4.61 4.63 -1.45
C LEU A 68 -3.40 5.46 -1.01
N PRO A 69 -2.17 4.96 -1.16
CA PRO A 69 -0.98 5.66 -0.72
C PRO A 69 -0.74 6.91 -1.58
N ASN A 70 -0.21 7.96 -0.98
CA ASN A 70 0.02 9.24 -1.67
C ASN A 70 1.04 9.12 -2.81
N VAL A 71 1.95 8.15 -2.74
CA VAL A 71 2.93 7.86 -3.80
C VAL A 71 2.30 7.27 -5.06
N LEU A 72 1.06 6.76 -5.01
CA LEU A 72 0.38 6.26 -6.20
C LEU A 72 0.03 7.45 -7.09
N ASP A 73 0.72 7.57 -8.22
CA ASP A 73 0.60 8.69 -9.15
C ASP A 73 -0.51 8.45 -10.18
N SER A 74 -0.64 7.22 -10.66
CA SER A 74 -1.69 6.82 -11.60
C SER A 74 -2.08 5.37 -11.41
N ILE A 75 -3.33 5.06 -11.78
CA ILE A 75 -3.91 3.72 -11.72
C ILE A 75 -4.12 3.25 -13.16
N GLN A 76 -3.60 2.08 -13.48
CA GLN A 76 -3.78 1.42 -14.78
C GLN A 76 -4.86 0.34 -14.70
N ARG A 77 -4.92 -0.38 -13.58
CA ARG A 77 -5.88 -1.45 -13.36
C ARG A 77 -6.15 -1.64 -11.89
N VAL A 78 -7.38 -2.00 -11.55
CA VAL A 78 -7.75 -2.45 -10.20
C VAL A 78 -8.52 -3.74 -10.31
N CYS A 79 -8.15 -4.72 -9.51
CA CYS A 79 -8.90 -5.95 -9.29
C CYS A 79 -9.12 -6.15 -7.80
N MET A 80 -10.31 -6.59 -7.41
CA MET A 80 -10.64 -6.99 -6.05
C MET A 80 -10.82 -8.49 -6.01
N GLU A 81 -10.00 -9.14 -5.20
CA GLU A 81 -10.06 -10.56 -4.92
C GLU A 81 -10.94 -10.77 -3.68
N VAL A 82 -11.94 -11.62 -3.81
CA VAL A 82 -12.89 -11.96 -2.74
C VAL A 82 -12.80 -13.46 -2.49
N ILE A 83 -12.37 -13.83 -1.29
CA ILE A 83 -12.23 -15.22 -0.85
C ILE A 83 -13.46 -15.61 -0.02
N HIS A 84 -14.07 -16.72 -0.40
CA HIS A 84 -15.27 -17.26 0.24
C HIS A 84 -14.97 -18.59 0.94
N ASP A 85 -15.72 -18.86 1.99
CA ASP A 85 -15.69 -20.15 2.70
C ASP A 85 -16.22 -21.29 1.80
N GLN A 86 -15.61 -22.47 1.90
CA GLN A 86 -15.91 -23.67 1.11
C GLN A 86 -17.15 -24.44 1.60
N ASP A 87 -17.66 -24.14 2.81
CA ASP A 87 -18.52 -25.05 3.56
C ASP A 87 -20.00 -25.13 3.12
N LEU A 88 -20.43 -24.45 2.05
CA LEU A 88 -21.85 -24.41 1.68
C LEU A 88 -22.11 -24.83 0.23
N GLU A 89 -23.06 -25.75 0.02
CA GLU A 89 -23.54 -26.18 -1.31
C GLU A 89 -23.98 -24.95 -2.12
N GLN A 90 -23.15 -24.56 -3.08
CA GLN A 90 -23.42 -23.43 -3.94
C GLN A 90 -24.46 -23.85 -4.98
N GLY A 91 -25.60 -23.17 -4.98
CA GLY A 91 -26.61 -23.38 -6.02
C GLY A 91 -26.04 -22.99 -7.39
N PRO A 92 -26.55 -23.56 -8.50
CA PRO A 92 -26.05 -23.30 -9.86
C PRO A 92 -26.25 -21.86 -10.36
N ARG A 93 -26.72 -20.94 -9.51
CA ARG A 93 -26.93 -19.51 -9.78
C ARG A 93 -26.39 -18.61 -8.66
N SER A 94 -25.58 -19.16 -7.75
CA SER A 94 -24.90 -18.36 -6.73
C SER A 94 -23.94 -17.37 -7.41
N GLN A 95 -23.96 -16.12 -6.95
CA GLN A 95 -23.13 -15.03 -7.46
C GLN A 95 -22.31 -14.42 -6.33
N SER A 96 -21.07 -14.06 -6.64
CA SER A 96 -20.30 -13.09 -5.88
C SER A 96 -20.47 -11.72 -6.53
N GLY A 97 -20.53 -10.66 -5.74
CA GLY A 97 -20.63 -9.32 -6.28
C GLY A 97 -19.96 -8.26 -5.42
N LEU A 98 -19.71 -7.12 -6.06
CA LEU A 98 -19.14 -5.94 -5.45
C LEU A 98 -19.97 -4.73 -5.85
N LEU A 99 -20.36 -3.93 -4.86
CA LEU A 99 -20.96 -2.63 -5.09
C LEU A 99 -19.97 -1.54 -4.73
N VAL A 100 -19.48 -0.81 -5.72
CA VAL A 100 -18.56 0.32 -5.55
C VAL A 100 -19.33 1.62 -5.47
N TYR A 101 -18.93 2.49 -4.54
CA TYR A 101 -19.49 3.81 -4.36
C TYR A 101 -18.51 4.87 -4.88
N SER A 102 -19.01 5.79 -5.71
CA SER A 102 -18.23 6.93 -6.22
C SER A 102 -19.14 8.14 -6.43
N TYR A 103 -18.59 9.30 -6.79
CA TYR A 103 -19.38 10.45 -7.23
C TYR A 103 -19.18 10.71 -8.72
N VAL A 104 -20.09 11.47 -9.33
CA VAL A 104 -19.97 12.02 -10.68
C VAL A 104 -19.63 13.49 -10.57
N ASN A 105 -18.62 13.94 -11.33
CA ASN A 105 -18.23 15.34 -11.40
C ASN A 105 -18.93 16.07 -12.53
N SER A 106 -19.13 17.37 -12.34
CA SER A 106 -19.39 18.33 -13.40
C SER A 106 -18.16 18.52 -14.30
N PRO A 107 -18.31 19.10 -15.51
CA PRO A 107 -17.17 19.46 -16.35
C PRO A 107 -16.13 20.36 -15.66
N ASP A 108 -16.58 21.17 -14.67
CA ASP A 108 -15.72 22.05 -13.87
C ASP A 108 -15.02 21.33 -12.70
N GLY A 109 -15.16 20.01 -12.59
CA GLY A 109 -14.52 19.18 -11.55
C GLY A 109 -15.28 19.07 -10.23
N ASN A 110 -16.38 19.81 -10.05
CA ASN A 110 -17.17 19.76 -8.80
C ASN A 110 -18.03 18.51 -8.71
N LYS A 111 -18.13 17.90 -7.52
CA LYS A 111 -19.03 16.77 -7.23
C LYS A 111 -20.49 17.16 -7.51
N LYS A 112 -21.22 16.34 -8.26
CA LYS A 112 -22.61 16.59 -8.69
C LYS A 112 -23.62 15.66 -8.02
N HIS A 113 -23.36 14.35 -8.05
CA HIS A 113 -24.20 13.34 -7.41
C HIS A 113 -23.38 12.08 -7.13
N ASN A 114 -23.82 11.28 -6.18
CA ASN A 114 -23.28 9.97 -5.88
C ASN A 114 -23.77 8.95 -6.92
N ARG A 115 -22.97 7.93 -7.19
CA ARG A 115 -23.33 6.79 -8.03
C ARG A 115 -22.81 5.49 -7.41
N THR A 116 -23.42 4.40 -7.82
CA THR A 116 -22.97 3.04 -7.51
C THR A 116 -22.68 2.28 -8.78
N VAL A 117 -21.64 1.45 -8.78
CA VAL A 117 -21.33 0.53 -9.87
C VAL A 117 -21.27 -0.88 -9.31
N GLY A 118 -22.13 -1.77 -9.82
CA GLY A 118 -22.23 -3.16 -9.38
C GLY A 118 -21.52 -4.10 -10.33
N PHE A 119 -20.72 -5.01 -9.78
CA PHE A 119 -20.02 -6.08 -10.50
C PHE A 119 -20.49 -7.42 -9.97
N ARG A 120 -20.65 -8.41 -10.84
CA ARG A 120 -21.12 -9.74 -10.47
C ARG A 120 -20.42 -10.80 -11.30
N SER A 121 -20.10 -11.90 -10.66
CA SER A 121 -19.58 -13.11 -11.28
C SER A 121 -20.27 -14.32 -10.67
N GLN A 122 -20.08 -15.49 -11.28
CA GLN A 122 -20.47 -16.75 -10.66
C GLN A 122 -19.68 -16.92 -9.35
N LEU A 123 -20.36 -17.32 -8.27
CA LEU A 123 -19.71 -17.56 -6.99
C LEU A 123 -18.69 -18.70 -7.13
N GLU A 124 -17.46 -18.44 -6.70
CA GLU A 124 -16.36 -19.40 -6.62
C GLU A 124 -15.63 -19.19 -5.29
N ILE A 125 -14.76 -20.12 -4.90
CA ILE A 125 -13.95 -19.99 -3.67
C ILE A 125 -13.12 -18.70 -3.73
N ASN A 126 -12.58 -18.40 -4.90
CA ASN A 126 -11.87 -17.15 -5.16
C ASN A 126 -12.52 -16.45 -6.34
N ASN A 127 -13.07 -15.27 -6.12
CA ASN A 127 -13.59 -14.43 -7.19
C ASN A 127 -12.74 -13.18 -7.35
N GLU A 128 -12.23 -12.99 -8.56
CA GLU A 128 -11.58 -11.74 -8.95
C GLU A 128 -12.56 -10.86 -9.73
N HIS A 129 -12.70 -9.61 -9.29
CA HIS A 129 -13.52 -8.58 -9.93
C HIS A 129 -12.62 -7.43 -10.40
N CYS A 130 -12.34 -7.37 -11.70
CA CYS A 130 -11.55 -6.30 -12.31
C CYS A 130 -12.45 -5.23 -12.93
N PHE A 131 -12.05 -3.97 -12.78
CA PHE A 131 -12.87 -2.80 -13.14
C PHE A 131 -12.53 -2.26 -14.54
N ASP A 132 -12.12 -3.15 -15.46
CA ASP A 132 -11.55 -2.80 -16.76
C ASP A 132 -12.55 -2.02 -17.65
N GLU A 133 -13.85 -2.23 -17.44
CA GLU A 133 -14.94 -1.58 -18.19
C GLU A 133 -15.32 -0.19 -17.64
N GLU A 134 -14.73 0.24 -16.51
CA GLU A 134 -15.07 1.50 -15.83
C GLU A 134 -13.81 2.35 -15.53
N PRO A 135 -13.03 2.76 -16.54
CA PRO A 135 -11.77 3.48 -16.34
C PRO A 135 -11.94 4.83 -15.63
N THR A 136 -13.15 5.42 -15.69
CA THR A 136 -13.49 6.65 -14.95
C THR A 136 -13.41 6.49 -13.43
N LEU A 137 -13.44 5.26 -12.90
CA LEU A 137 -13.21 4.99 -11.48
C LEU A 137 -11.74 5.17 -11.11
N TYR A 138 -10.80 4.85 -12.01
CA TYR A 138 -9.37 4.92 -11.74
C TYR A 138 -8.90 6.35 -11.49
N GLU A 139 -9.34 7.28 -12.33
CA GLU A 139 -9.06 8.70 -12.15
C GLU A 139 -9.62 9.23 -10.83
N LYS A 140 -10.84 8.81 -10.48
CA LYS A 140 -11.50 9.23 -9.23
C LYS A 140 -10.80 8.67 -8.00
N TRP A 141 -10.58 7.37 -7.95
CA TRP A 141 -9.87 6.75 -6.84
C TRP A 141 -8.46 7.31 -6.67
N ASN A 142 -7.78 7.62 -7.78
CA ASN A 142 -6.47 8.25 -7.71
C ASN A 142 -6.54 9.69 -7.18
N ALA A 143 -7.57 10.47 -7.54
CA ALA A 143 -7.75 11.84 -7.03
C ALA A 143 -8.19 11.84 -5.56
N ASP A 144 -9.14 10.99 -5.22
CA ASP A 144 -9.73 10.86 -3.88
C ASP A 144 -8.83 10.13 -2.88
N LYS A 145 -7.90 9.33 -3.38
CA LYS A 145 -7.05 8.41 -2.60
C LYS A 145 -7.86 7.45 -1.71
N TYR A 146 -9.06 7.07 -2.13
CA TYR A 146 -9.84 6.02 -1.48
C TYR A 146 -10.70 5.22 -2.45
N ILE A 147 -11.01 3.99 -2.04
CA ILE A 147 -11.97 3.09 -2.67
C ILE A 147 -12.98 2.68 -1.62
N ALA A 148 -14.27 2.92 -1.89
CA ALA A 148 -15.37 2.58 -1.00
C ALA A 148 -16.25 1.53 -1.68
N PHE A 149 -16.48 0.40 -1.01
CA PHE A 149 -17.22 -0.70 -1.61
C PHE A 149 -17.90 -1.61 -0.58
N THR A 150 -18.84 -2.41 -1.07
CA THR A 150 -19.55 -3.42 -0.29
C THR A 150 -19.51 -4.73 -1.09
N PRO A 151 -18.72 -5.72 -0.65
CA PRO A 151 -18.82 -7.06 -1.21
C PRO A 151 -20.13 -7.72 -0.78
N TYR A 152 -20.66 -8.65 -1.57
CA TYR A 152 -21.87 -9.41 -1.24
C TYR A 152 -21.91 -10.73 -1.99
N THR A 153 -22.77 -11.64 -1.53
CA THR A 153 -23.04 -12.91 -2.20
C THR A 153 -24.55 -13.02 -2.48
N SER A 154 -24.98 -13.85 -3.42
CA SER A 154 -26.42 -14.09 -3.67
C SER A 154 -26.98 -15.27 -2.89
N THR A 155 -26.16 -15.90 -2.04
CA THR A 155 -26.49 -17.04 -1.18
C THR A 155 -25.83 -16.84 0.19
N LEU A 156 -26.26 -17.62 1.18
CA LEU A 156 -25.58 -17.67 2.47
C LEU A 156 -24.19 -18.27 2.26
N THR A 157 -23.18 -17.43 2.08
CA THR A 157 -21.77 -17.81 1.97
C THR A 157 -20.95 -16.72 2.65
N LEU A 158 -20.07 -17.13 3.56
CA LEU A 158 -19.20 -16.20 4.28
C LEU A 158 -18.09 -15.70 3.35
N ILE A 159 -17.82 -14.40 3.42
CA ILE A 159 -16.65 -13.79 2.79
C ILE A 159 -15.55 -13.77 3.86
N GLU A 160 -14.49 -14.55 3.65
CA GLU A 160 -13.38 -14.68 4.58
C GLU A 160 -12.44 -13.47 4.50
N SER A 161 -12.15 -13.02 3.28
CA SER A 161 -11.26 -11.89 3.07
C SER A 161 -11.51 -11.21 1.73
N VAL A 162 -11.07 -9.95 1.66
CA VAL A 162 -10.98 -9.18 0.42
C VAL A 162 -9.59 -8.60 0.32
N ASN A 163 -8.97 -8.68 -0.85
CA ASN A 163 -7.72 -8.02 -1.17
C ASN A 163 -7.90 -7.15 -2.42
N ILE A 164 -7.26 -5.99 -2.45
CA ILE A 164 -7.30 -5.10 -3.62
C ILE A 164 -5.92 -5.09 -4.27
N ARG A 165 -5.85 -5.49 -5.53
CA ARG A 165 -4.66 -5.41 -6.37
C ARG A 165 -4.76 -4.20 -7.29
N ILE A 166 -3.79 -3.31 -7.20
CA ILE A 166 -3.72 -2.09 -8.00
C ILE A 166 -2.44 -2.14 -8.85
N GLU A 167 -2.60 -2.12 -10.15
CA GLU A 167 -1.50 -1.92 -11.09
C GLU A 167 -1.45 -0.44 -11.43
N GLY A 168 -0.29 0.18 -11.27
CA GLY A 168 -0.17 1.63 -11.44
C GLY A 168 1.27 2.12 -11.47
N ARG A 169 1.41 3.44 -11.51
CA ARG A 169 2.71 4.10 -11.37
C ARG A 169 2.83 4.73 -10.00
N ILE A 170 3.99 4.56 -9.39
CA ILE A 170 4.37 5.30 -8.19
C ILE A 170 5.33 6.43 -8.52
N SER A 171 5.21 7.52 -7.78
CA SER A 171 6.09 8.69 -7.83
C SER A 171 6.48 9.05 -6.40
N ILE A 172 7.78 8.96 -6.10
CA ILE A 172 8.32 9.24 -4.77
C ILE A 172 8.99 10.61 -4.79
N SER A 173 8.68 11.45 -3.80
CA SER A 173 9.20 12.80 -3.71
C SER A 173 10.71 12.85 -3.47
N GLN A 174 11.33 13.87 -4.05
CA GLN A 174 12.74 14.22 -3.81
C GLN A 174 12.91 15.30 -2.76
N ASN A 175 11.80 15.82 -2.21
CA ASN A 175 11.84 16.56 -0.96
C ASN A 175 11.90 15.56 0.20
N ALA A 176 12.84 15.73 1.12
CA ALA A 176 13.08 14.76 2.17
C ALA A 176 11.92 14.63 3.17
N SER A 177 11.33 15.74 3.63
CA SER A 177 10.13 15.70 4.49
C SER A 177 8.99 14.98 3.79
N GLU A 178 8.75 15.30 2.52
CA GLU A 178 7.67 14.70 1.75
C GLU A 178 7.93 13.21 1.49
N PHE A 179 9.17 12.83 1.16
CA PHE A 179 9.59 11.43 1.04
C PHE A 179 9.28 10.64 2.30
N VAL A 180 9.64 11.18 3.48
CA VAL A 180 9.41 10.50 4.76
C VAL A 180 7.92 10.43 5.07
N ALA A 181 7.16 11.50 4.82
CA ALA A 181 5.70 11.48 4.97
C ALA A 181 5.04 10.44 4.05
N GLN A 182 5.52 10.33 2.80
CA GLN A 182 5.09 9.34 1.82
C GLN A 182 5.41 7.91 2.27
N TYR A 183 6.57 7.67 2.88
CA TYR A 183 6.93 6.37 3.46
C TYR A 183 5.95 5.96 4.57
N TYR A 184 5.73 6.82 5.58
CA TYR A 184 4.79 6.52 6.66
C TYR A 184 3.35 6.34 6.16
N ASP A 185 2.93 7.16 5.20
CA ASP A 185 1.62 6.99 4.56
C ASP A 185 1.49 5.63 3.84
N PHE A 186 2.56 5.21 3.15
CA PHE A 186 2.59 3.93 2.44
C PHE A 186 2.51 2.74 3.40
N ILE A 187 3.35 2.67 4.43
CA ILE A 187 3.32 1.54 5.39
C ILE A 187 2.06 1.51 6.25
N ARG A 188 1.36 2.65 6.40
CA ARG A 188 0.06 2.72 7.07
C ARG A 188 -1.08 2.18 6.21
N LYS A 189 -1.05 2.43 4.89
CA LYS A 189 -2.14 2.09 3.98
C LYS A 189 -1.93 0.74 3.28
N VAL A 190 -0.72 0.47 2.83
CA VAL A 190 -0.31 -0.74 2.11
C VAL A 190 0.26 -1.76 3.10
N GLY A 191 1.38 -1.40 3.74
CA GLY A 191 2.07 -2.25 4.71
C GLY A 191 3.58 -2.32 4.49
N PHE A 192 4.30 -2.95 5.41
CA PHE A 192 5.76 -3.08 5.37
C PHE A 192 6.24 -4.05 4.30
N ASP A 193 5.53 -5.15 4.08
CA ASP A 193 5.84 -6.20 3.10
C ASP A 193 5.89 -5.75 1.62
N GLN A 194 5.64 -4.47 1.33
CA GLN A 194 5.73 -3.87 0.00
C GLN A 194 6.54 -2.56 -0.01
N ALA A 195 7.21 -2.24 1.11
CA ALA A 195 7.89 -0.97 1.31
C ALA A 195 9.37 -0.99 0.93
N ALA A 196 9.91 -2.09 0.39
CA ALA A 196 11.31 -2.23 -0.02
C ALA A 196 11.79 -1.09 -0.93
N ILE A 197 10.91 -0.57 -1.78
CA ILE A 197 11.18 0.56 -2.70
C ILE A 197 11.65 1.84 -1.99
N PHE A 198 11.39 2.01 -0.69
CA PHE A 198 11.83 3.18 0.08
C PHE A 198 13.25 3.03 0.64
N PHE A 199 13.83 1.83 0.59
CA PHE A 199 15.13 1.56 1.20
C PHE A 199 16.26 1.66 0.19
N HIS A 200 17.44 2.02 0.69
CA HIS A 200 18.64 2.18 -0.12
C HIS A 200 19.16 0.81 -0.54
N SER A 201 19.54 0.64 -1.82
CA SER A 201 20.02 -0.64 -2.38
C SER A 201 21.14 -1.25 -1.56
N GLU A 202 22.21 -0.48 -1.28
CA GLU A 202 23.31 -0.94 -0.42
C GLU A 202 22.87 -1.40 0.98
N THR A 203 21.81 -0.82 1.56
CA THR A 203 21.26 -1.31 2.84
C THR A 203 20.65 -2.70 2.70
N ILE A 204 19.95 -2.94 1.59
CA ILE A 204 19.36 -4.24 1.29
C ILE A 204 20.46 -5.26 1.04
N THR A 205 21.47 -4.92 0.22
CA THR A 205 22.63 -5.78 -0.07
C THR A 205 23.39 -6.14 1.22
N ASP A 206 23.64 -5.18 2.10
CA ASP A 206 24.32 -5.43 3.39
C ASP A 206 23.51 -6.39 4.28
N LEU A 207 22.19 -6.22 4.35
CA LEU A 207 21.31 -7.12 5.10
C LEU A 207 21.28 -8.53 4.51
N LYS A 208 21.27 -8.62 3.18
CA LYS A 208 21.29 -9.89 2.45
C LYS A 208 22.59 -10.66 2.70
N ASN A 209 23.73 -9.97 2.60
CA ASN A 209 25.04 -10.53 2.92
C ASN A 209 25.13 -10.97 4.39
N PHE A 210 24.56 -10.18 5.31
CA PHE A 210 24.49 -10.57 6.72
C PHE A 210 23.75 -11.89 6.93
N ILE A 211 22.58 -12.06 6.28
CA ILE A 211 21.82 -13.31 6.39
C ILE A 211 22.62 -14.48 5.81
N ILE A 212 23.27 -14.30 4.66
CA ILE A 212 24.08 -15.35 4.03
C ILE A 212 25.22 -15.78 4.94
N LEU A 213 26.04 -14.83 5.41
CA LEU A 213 27.18 -15.11 6.30
C LEU A 213 26.71 -15.76 7.61
N GLY A 214 25.60 -15.29 8.17
CA GLY A 214 25.05 -15.89 9.39
C GLY A 214 24.56 -17.33 9.20
N ILE A 215 24.08 -17.71 8.02
CA ILE A 215 23.76 -19.11 7.70
C ILE A 215 25.05 -19.92 7.55
N GLU A 216 26.08 -19.40 6.87
CA GLU A 216 27.37 -20.08 6.73
C GLU A 216 28.04 -20.35 8.09
N ASP A 217 27.90 -19.41 9.02
CA ASP A 217 28.41 -19.50 10.39
C ASP A 217 27.53 -20.35 11.33
N ASN A 218 26.43 -20.94 10.84
CA ASN A 218 25.43 -21.68 11.62
C ASN A 218 24.86 -20.88 12.81
N ASN A 219 24.59 -19.58 12.59
CA ASN A 219 23.99 -18.73 13.60
C ASN A 219 22.49 -19.03 13.72
N GLU A 220 22.08 -19.66 14.82
CA GLU A 220 20.70 -20.07 15.09
C GLU A 220 19.68 -18.91 14.97
N THR A 221 20.07 -17.69 15.34
CA THR A 221 19.19 -16.52 15.23
C THR A 221 18.97 -16.11 13.78
N VAL A 222 20.02 -16.15 12.96
CA VAL A 222 19.93 -15.83 11.53
C VAL A 222 19.18 -16.93 10.78
N GLU A 223 19.42 -18.19 11.11
CA GLU A 223 18.64 -19.31 10.55
C GLU A 223 17.15 -19.17 10.88
N PHE A 224 16.81 -18.83 12.14
CA PHE A 224 15.42 -18.56 12.52
C PHE A 224 14.81 -17.40 11.73
N LEU A 225 15.54 -16.29 11.56
CA LEU A 225 15.08 -15.14 10.77
C LEU A 225 14.85 -15.52 9.30
N LYS A 226 15.78 -16.28 8.71
CA LYS A 226 15.67 -16.77 7.34
C LYS A 226 14.46 -17.69 7.19
N ASP A 227 14.30 -18.65 8.10
CA ASP A 227 13.18 -19.60 8.09
C ASP A 227 11.84 -18.87 8.24
N ALA A 228 11.81 -17.84 9.07
CA ALA A 228 10.62 -17.05 9.30
C ALA A 228 10.27 -16.17 8.08
N ALA A 229 11.24 -15.54 7.42
CA ALA A 229 10.98 -14.60 6.34
C ALA A 229 10.91 -15.27 4.96
N LEU A 230 11.87 -16.15 4.68
CA LEU A 230 12.11 -16.70 3.34
C LEU A 230 11.57 -18.12 3.22
N GLY A 231 11.57 -18.87 4.32
CA GLY A 231 11.06 -20.25 4.40
C GLY A 231 12.17 -21.27 4.62
N LYS A 232 11.81 -22.43 5.19
CA LYS A 232 12.77 -23.47 5.62
C LYS A 232 13.62 -24.04 4.49
N ASP A 233 13.02 -24.21 3.32
CA ASP A 233 13.67 -24.87 2.18
C ASP A 233 14.52 -23.91 1.33
N VAL A 234 14.55 -22.62 1.66
CA VAL A 234 15.36 -21.62 0.95
C VAL A 234 16.84 -21.81 1.26
N THR A 235 17.65 -22.00 0.21
CA THR A 235 19.11 -22.15 0.29
C THR A 235 19.83 -20.80 0.18
N ILE A 236 21.13 -20.75 0.52
CA ILE A 236 21.97 -19.56 0.32
C ILE A 236 21.92 -19.10 -1.15
N SER A 237 22.02 -20.02 -2.11
CA SER A 237 22.00 -19.69 -3.53
C SER A 237 20.67 -19.09 -3.97
N ASP A 238 19.55 -19.55 -3.40
CA ASP A 238 18.23 -18.94 -3.66
C ASP A 238 18.17 -17.51 -3.11
N ILE A 239 18.79 -17.24 -1.97
CA ILE A 239 18.88 -15.89 -1.40
C ILE A 239 19.72 -15.01 -2.33
N GLU A 240 20.93 -15.45 -2.71
CA GLU A 240 21.83 -14.70 -3.59
C GLU A 240 21.14 -14.27 -4.89
N LEU A 241 20.39 -15.19 -5.53
CA LEU A 241 19.69 -14.96 -6.78
C LEU A 241 18.39 -14.16 -6.65
N MET A 242 17.86 -13.98 -5.44
CA MET A 242 16.63 -13.24 -5.20
C MET A 242 16.81 -11.76 -5.52
N ASP A 243 15.84 -11.15 -6.18
CA ASP A 243 15.84 -9.69 -6.38
C ASP A 243 15.84 -8.96 -5.03
N ASP A 244 16.55 -7.83 -4.95
CA ASP A 244 16.73 -7.07 -3.71
C ASP A 244 15.39 -6.55 -3.15
N ILE A 245 14.47 -6.12 -4.02
CA ILE A 245 13.15 -5.64 -3.61
C ILE A 245 12.32 -6.81 -3.06
N ASP A 246 12.32 -7.96 -3.73
CA ASP A 246 11.61 -9.15 -3.27
C ASP A 246 12.16 -9.67 -1.95
N PHE A 247 13.48 -9.73 -1.82
CA PHE A 247 14.17 -10.09 -0.58
C PHE A 247 13.76 -9.16 0.56
N MET A 248 13.89 -7.85 0.37
CA MET A 248 13.59 -6.88 1.42
C MET A 248 12.11 -6.90 1.82
N ASN A 249 11.18 -7.04 0.85
CA ASN A 249 9.76 -7.18 1.12
C ASN A 249 9.44 -8.44 1.96
N LYS A 250 10.10 -9.57 1.67
CA LYS A 250 9.97 -10.79 2.50
C LYS A 250 10.51 -10.59 3.91
N ILE A 251 11.66 -9.93 4.07
CA ILE A 251 12.19 -9.61 5.41
C ILE A 251 11.23 -8.68 6.17
N LEU A 252 10.73 -7.64 5.52
CA LEU A 252 9.79 -6.68 6.12
C LEU A 252 8.47 -7.34 6.53
N SER A 253 8.04 -8.41 5.86
CA SER A 253 6.85 -9.18 6.24
C SER A 253 6.93 -9.79 7.65
N LEU A 254 8.15 -9.97 8.20
CA LEU A 254 8.34 -10.41 9.58
C LEU A 254 7.71 -9.47 10.60
N ILE A 255 7.58 -8.18 10.27
CA ILE A 255 6.96 -7.19 11.16
C ILE A 255 5.53 -7.64 11.51
N GLN A 256 4.79 -8.21 10.56
CA GLN A 256 3.46 -8.75 10.85
C GLN A 256 3.51 -9.88 11.88
N ARG A 257 4.52 -10.76 11.81
CA ARG A 257 4.66 -11.87 12.75
C ARG A 257 4.96 -11.38 14.16
N PHE A 258 5.80 -10.36 14.30
CA PHE A 258 6.22 -9.85 15.61
C PHE A 258 5.25 -8.82 16.21
N GLN A 259 4.62 -7.98 15.38
CA GLN A 259 3.71 -6.91 15.82
C GLN A 259 2.23 -7.26 15.66
N GLY A 260 1.89 -8.40 15.05
CA GLY A 260 0.52 -8.82 14.76
C GLY A 260 -0.15 -8.02 13.63
N SER A 261 0.57 -7.10 12.99
CA SER A 261 0.06 -6.22 11.92
C SER A 261 1.18 -5.92 10.92
N ASN A 262 0.88 -6.02 9.63
CA ASN A 262 1.78 -5.58 8.56
C ASN A 262 1.70 -4.06 8.32
N LYS A 263 0.74 -3.38 8.95
CA LYS A 263 0.59 -1.92 8.88
C LYS A 263 1.02 -1.28 10.19
N ILE A 264 1.65 -0.11 10.09
CA ILE A 264 2.00 0.68 11.27
C ILE A 264 0.73 1.29 11.88
N ARG A 265 0.60 1.26 13.21
CA ARG A 265 -0.56 1.80 13.95
C ARG A 265 -0.30 3.23 14.43
N ILE A 266 0.11 4.12 13.52
CA ILE A 266 0.30 5.54 13.80
C ILE A 266 -0.96 6.31 13.41
N THR A 267 -1.52 7.07 14.35
CA THR A 267 -2.68 7.94 14.12
C THR A 267 -2.28 9.22 13.39
N ASP A 268 -1.13 9.79 13.76
CA ASP A 268 -0.58 10.99 13.11
C ASP A 268 0.95 10.94 13.05
N SER A 269 1.51 11.45 11.96
CA SER A 269 2.96 11.50 11.73
C SER A 269 3.34 12.84 11.13
N LYS A 270 4.34 13.49 11.73
CA LYS A 270 4.76 14.83 11.35
C LYS A 270 6.27 14.94 11.33
N VAL A 271 6.80 15.43 10.21
CA VAL A 271 8.21 15.82 10.14
C VAL A 271 8.39 17.13 10.92
N ILE A 272 9.28 17.10 11.92
CA ILE A 272 9.53 18.24 12.81
C ILE A 272 10.88 18.91 12.57
N SER A 273 11.83 18.21 11.97
CA SER A 273 13.17 18.72 11.68
C SER A 273 13.84 17.96 10.54
N GLU A 274 14.63 18.66 9.73
CA GLU A 274 15.58 18.10 8.77
C GLU A 274 16.97 18.67 9.06
N ILE A 275 17.99 17.80 9.10
CA ILE A 275 19.38 18.19 9.31
C ILE A 275 20.23 17.52 8.24
N ASP A 276 20.99 18.31 7.47
CA ASP A 276 22.02 17.78 6.59
C ASP A 276 23.23 17.34 7.41
N TYR A 277 23.70 16.11 7.20
CA TYR A 277 24.84 15.53 7.89
C TYR A 277 25.70 14.71 6.92
N GLN A 278 26.81 15.30 6.48
CA GLN A 278 27.72 14.70 5.49
C GLN A 278 26.98 14.37 4.18
N ASP A 279 27.00 13.11 3.74
CA ASP A 279 26.29 12.58 2.57
C ASP A 279 24.87 12.10 2.91
N LYS A 280 24.38 12.39 4.12
CA LYS A 280 23.07 11.95 4.62
C LYS A 280 22.20 13.13 5.02
N LYS A 281 20.91 12.83 5.13
CA LYS A 281 19.93 13.73 5.73
C LYS A 281 19.23 13.03 6.89
N LEU A 282 19.18 13.70 8.03
CA LEU A 282 18.55 13.21 9.25
C LEU A 282 17.19 13.89 9.38
N VAL A 283 16.12 13.14 9.19
CA VAL A 283 14.75 13.65 9.28
C VAL A 283 14.14 13.17 10.59
N THR A 284 13.81 14.10 11.47
CA THR A 284 13.14 13.76 12.73
C THR A 284 11.64 13.80 12.53
N VAL A 285 10.98 12.71 12.93
CA VAL A 285 9.55 12.50 12.79
C VAL A 285 8.94 12.32 14.17
N GLU A 286 7.90 13.08 14.43
CA GLU A 286 6.99 12.90 15.55
C GLU A 286 5.88 11.93 15.11
N ASN A 287 5.71 10.85 15.86
CA ASN A 287 4.68 9.84 15.60
C ASN A 287 3.75 9.76 16.82
N VAL A 288 2.44 9.77 16.58
CA VAL A 288 1.42 9.63 17.61
C VAL A 288 0.77 8.25 17.47
N THR A 289 0.73 7.49 18.56
CA THR A 289 0.06 6.18 18.63
C THR A 289 -0.70 6.10 19.95
N ASN A 290 -2.04 5.99 19.89
CA ASN A 290 -2.90 5.94 21.09
C ASN A 290 -2.56 7.06 22.10
N ASP A 291 -2.48 8.30 21.63
CA ASP A 291 -2.13 9.50 22.39
C ASP A 291 -0.70 9.51 23.01
N ILE A 292 0.15 8.54 22.65
CA ILE A 292 1.57 8.53 23.00
C ILE A 292 2.37 9.09 21.84
N THR A 293 3.13 10.16 22.10
CA THR A 293 4.07 10.75 21.17
C THR A 293 5.43 10.08 21.28
N SER A 294 5.97 9.62 20.15
CA SER A 294 7.34 9.14 20.02
C SER A 294 8.08 9.92 18.93
N TYR A 295 9.42 9.93 19.04
CA TYR A 295 10.27 10.59 18.07
C TYR A 295 11.20 9.57 17.44
N GLU A 296 11.27 9.57 16.11
CA GLU A 296 12.17 8.74 15.34
C GLU A 296 13.04 9.62 14.43
N VAL A 297 14.32 9.26 14.31
CA VAL A 297 15.20 9.85 13.30
C VAL A 297 15.29 8.88 12.13
N VAL A 298 14.72 9.28 11.00
CA VAL A 298 14.86 8.61 9.71
C VAL A 298 16.11 9.15 9.03
N VAL A 299 17.05 8.25 8.75
CA VAL A 299 18.29 8.59 8.05
C VAL A 299 18.08 8.34 6.56
N LEU A 300 18.30 9.36 5.75
CA LEU A 300 18.20 9.29 4.30
C LEU A 300 19.57 9.41 3.67
N LYS A 301 19.78 8.69 2.58
CA LYS A 301 20.95 8.80 1.71
C LYS A 301 20.49 8.69 0.25
N GLU A 302 21.17 9.40 -0.64
CA GLU A 302 20.86 9.35 -2.06
C GLU A 302 21.30 8.01 -2.68
N ASP A 303 20.42 7.41 -3.45
CA ASP A 303 20.65 6.22 -4.27
C ASP A 303 20.21 6.52 -5.70
N GLN A 304 21.16 6.50 -6.64
CA GLN A 304 20.94 6.86 -8.06
C GLN A 304 20.28 8.24 -8.26
N GLY A 305 20.57 9.19 -7.37
CA GLY A 305 19.99 10.55 -7.40
C GLY A 305 18.61 10.67 -6.74
N TYR A 306 18.19 9.65 -5.97
CA TYR A 306 16.92 9.63 -5.26
C TYR A 306 17.11 9.42 -3.75
N TRP A 307 16.38 10.15 -2.91
CA TRP A 307 16.40 9.85 -1.47
C TRP A 307 15.88 8.45 -1.18
N LYS A 308 16.58 7.74 -0.29
CA LYS A 308 16.20 6.44 0.24
C LYS A 308 16.51 6.34 1.73
N ILE A 309 15.77 5.49 2.45
CA ILE A 309 16.03 5.19 3.85
C ILE A 309 17.30 4.36 3.95
N ASP A 310 18.28 4.86 4.69
CA ASP A 310 19.54 4.20 5.00
C ASP A 310 19.58 3.84 6.48
N PHE A 311 19.43 2.55 6.79
CA PHE A 311 19.54 2.05 8.17
C PHE A 311 20.78 1.15 8.36
N ARG A 312 21.78 1.26 7.49
CA ARG A 312 23.03 0.47 7.58
C ARG A 312 23.72 0.56 8.92
N GLU A 313 23.74 1.73 9.53
CA GLU A 313 24.36 1.89 10.85
C GLU A 313 23.56 1.17 11.96
N LYS A 314 22.22 1.08 11.83
CA LYS A 314 21.40 0.27 12.74
C LYS A 314 21.70 -1.23 12.55
N ILE A 315 21.77 -1.67 11.29
CA ILE A 315 22.23 -3.01 10.89
C ILE A 315 23.59 -3.31 11.57
N LYS A 316 24.63 -2.51 11.31
CA LYS A 316 25.95 -2.68 11.91
C LYS A 316 25.91 -2.70 13.43
N SER A 317 25.13 -1.82 14.06
CA SER A 317 25.04 -1.77 15.53
C SER A 317 24.43 -3.02 16.17
N ILE A 318 23.54 -3.72 15.44
CA ILE A 318 22.99 -5.02 15.85
C ILE A 318 24.03 -6.13 15.65
N PHE A 319 24.92 -5.97 14.67
CA PHE A 319 25.81 -7.03 14.17
C PHE A 319 27.23 -7.03 14.74
N TRP A 320 27.70 -5.92 15.34
CA TRP A 320 29.06 -5.80 15.86
C TRP A 320 29.13 -5.61 17.40
N GLN A 321 28.12 -6.10 18.13
CA GLN A 321 28.18 -6.31 19.59
C GLN A 321 28.66 -7.72 19.93
#